data_AF-A0A9E3ACG2-F1
#
_entry.id   AF-A0A9E3ACG2-F1
#
_cell.length_a   1.000
_cell.length_b   1.000
_cell.length_c   1.000
_cell.angle_alpha   90.00
_cell.angle_beta   90.00
_cell.angle_gamma   90.00
#
_symmetry.space_group_name_H-M   'P 1'
#
loop_
_entity.id
_entity.type
_entity.pdbx_description
1 polymer ?
#
loop_
_entity_poly.entity_id
_entity_poly.type
_entity_poly.pdbx_seq_one_letter_code
_entity_poly.pdbx_strand_id
1 'polypeptide(L)'
;MCDAAGAAAGGEDRRQGSRELKTLTAERVRIVNRIKGLLFAQRVSSYAPLRRDRRAELEQLRTGDGRPLPPHLKRQIVREIDRLELLLEHIKVVKV
;
A
#
# COMPACT_ATOMS: atom_id res chain seq x y z
N MET A 1 -25.48 45.98 -9.96
CA MET A 1 -25.71 44.60 -10.43
C MET A 1 -24.69 43.71 -9.73
N CYS A 2 -25.11 43.12 -8.61
CA CYS A 2 -24.39 42.01 -8.00
C CYS A 2 -24.59 40.78 -8.88
N ASP A 3 -23.53 40.00 -9.11
CA ASP A 3 -23.46 38.61 -8.63
C ASP A 3 -22.13 37.99 -9.07
N ALA A 4 -21.16 38.09 -8.15
CA ALA A 4 -19.95 37.29 -8.14
C ALA A 4 -20.10 36.24 -7.03
N ALA A 5 -20.84 35.17 -7.28
CA ALA A 5 -20.83 33.97 -6.43
C ALA A 5 -21.46 32.79 -7.20
N GLY A 6 -20.63 31.85 -7.67
CA GLY A 6 -21.20 30.66 -8.32
C GLY A 6 -20.25 29.58 -8.83
N ALA A 7 -18.92 29.71 -8.69
CA ALA A 7 -17.99 28.69 -9.17
C ALA A 7 -16.79 28.52 -8.23
N ALA A 8 -16.98 27.86 -7.08
CA ALA A 8 -15.85 27.50 -6.21
C ALA A 8 -15.96 26.10 -5.57
N ALA A 9 -17.15 25.63 -5.21
CA ALA A 9 -17.26 24.39 -4.41
C ALA A 9 -16.92 23.09 -5.18
N GLY A 10 -17.41 22.92 -6.41
CA GLY A 10 -17.30 21.62 -7.12
C GLY A 10 -15.96 21.34 -7.79
N GLY A 11 -15.08 22.34 -7.94
CA GLY A 11 -13.78 22.19 -8.62
C GLY A 11 -12.64 21.88 -7.66
N GLU A 12 -12.72 22.39 -6.44
CA GLU A 12 -11.70 22.21 -5.39
C GLU A 12 -11.79 20.81 -4.77
N ASP A 13 -13.00 20.30 -4.49
CA ASP A 13 -13.22 18.92 -4.00
C ASP A 13 -12.67 17.86 -4.97
N ARG A 14 -12.94 18.04 -6.27
CA ARG A 14 -12.42 17.14 -7.32
C ARG A 14 -10.88 17.17 -7.40
N ARG A 15 -10.27 18.34 -7.18
CA ARG A 15 -8.80 18.49 -7.16
C ARG A 15 -8.20 17.93 -5.88
N GLN A 16 -8.89 18.02 -4.74
CA GLN A 16 -8.46 17.48 -3.47
C GLN A 16 -8.43 15.96 -3.48
N GLY A 17 -9.51 15.30 -3.92
CA GLY A 17 -9.55 13.84 -4.06
C GLY A 17 -8.50 13.29 -5.04
N SER A 18 -8.20 14.02 -6.12
CA SER A 18 -7.12 13.65 -7.04
C SER A 18 -5.72 13.71 -6.40
N ARG A 19 -5.45 14.73 -5.57
CA ARG A 19 -4.16 14.85 -4.86
C ARG A 19 -4.01 13.80 -3.78
N GLU A 20 -5.06 13.59 -2.99
CA GLU A 20 -5.11 12.56 -1.95
C GLU A 20 -4.86 11.17 -2.55
N LEU A 21 -5.57 10.83 -3.64
CA LEU A 21 -5.39 9.55 -4.32
C LEU A 21 -3.95 9.37 -4.83
N LYS A 22 -3.32 10.43 -5.34
CA LYS A 22 -1.91 10.40 -5.78
C LYS A 22 -0.99 10.12 -4.59
N THR A 23 -1.17 10.80 -3.47
CA THR A 23 -0.39 10.58 -2.25
C THR A 23 -0.54 9.14 -1.75
N LEU A 24 -1.78 8.67 -1.58
CA LEU A 24 -2.07 7.31 -1.12
C LEU A 24 -1.48 6.25 -2.09
N THR A 25 -1.54 6.51 -3.39
CA THR A 25 -0.96 5.60 -4.40
C THR A 25 0.57 5.56 -4.30
N ALA A 26 1.23 6.70 -4.09
CA ALA A 26 2.67 6.78 -3.90
C ALA A 26 3.11 6.04 -2.63
N GLU A 27 2.35 6.19 -1.54
CA GLU A 27 2.59 5.47 -0.28
C GLU A 27 2.40 3.96 -0.44
N ARG A 28 1.34 3.53 -1.13
CA ARG A 28 1.12 2.12 -1.47
C ARG A 28 2.34 1.55 -2.22
N VAL A 29 2.85 2.27 -3.22
CA VAL A 29 4.05 1.84 -3.97
C VAL A 29 5.27 1.76 -3.06
N ARG A 30 5.48 2.75 -2.18
CA ARG A 30 6.60 2.76 -1.23
C ARG A 30 6.57 1.54 -0.31
N ILE A 31 5.40 1.21 0.26
CA ILE A 31 5.26 0.04 1.16
C ILE A 31 5.49 -1.26 0.40
N VAL A 32 4.90 -1.42 -0.78
CA VAL A 32 5.12 -2.61 -1.63
C VAL A 32 6.61 -2.78 -1.92
N ASN A 33 7.31 -1.71 -2.30
CA ASN A 33 8.74 -1.75 -2.58
C ASN A 33 9.57 -2.03 -1.32
N ARG A 34 9.15 -1.53 -0.16
CA ARG A 34 9.78 -1.84 1.13
C ARG A 34 9.69 -3.33 1.45
N ILE A 35 8.51 -3.94 1.30
CA ILE A 35 8.30 -5.37 1.49
C ILE A 35 9.15 -6.18 0.50
N LYS A 36 9.10 -5.83 -0.78
CA LYS A 36 9.88 -6.50 -1.83
C LYS A 36 11.39 -6.40 -1.57
N GLY A 37 11.89 -5.25 -1.14
CA GLY A 37 13.31 -5.06 -0.80
C GLY A 37 13.76 -5.91 0.38
N LEU A 38 12.93 -6.02 1.43
CA LEU A 38 13.18 -6.89 2.59
C LEU A 38 13.28 -8.36 2.18
N LEU A 39 12.42 -8.81 1.27
CA LEU A 39 12.39 -10.18 0.76
C LEU A 39 13.50 -10.48 -0.26
N PHE A 40 13.87 -9.49 -1.08
CA PHE A 40 14.96 -9.62 -2.05
C PHE A 40 16.29 -9.95 -1.37
N ALA A 41 16.57 -9.34 -0.21
CA ALA A 41 17.73 -9.66 0.61
C ALA A 41 17.76 -11.13 1.10
N GLN A 42 16.60 -11.78 1.14
CA GLN A 42 16.45 -13.21 1.47
C GLN A 42 16.38 -14.11 0.24
N ARG A 43 16.68 -13.56 -0.96
CA ARG A 43 16.55 -14.23 -2.26
C ARG A 43 15.12 -14.68 -2.58
N VAL A 44 14.12 -13.94 -2.10
CA VAL A 44 12.70 -14.18 -2.38
C VAL A 44 12.17 -13.10 -3.32
N SER A 45 11.68 -13.50 -4.50
CA SER A 45 11.16 -12.58 -5.53
C SER A 45 9.70 -12.87 -5.94
N SER A 46 9.16 -14.04 -5.62
CA SER A 46 7.83 -14.48 -6.05
C SER A 46 6.68 -13.89 -5.23
N TYR A 47 6.96 -13.38 -4.02
CA TYR A 47 5.92 -12.86 -3.12
C TYR A 47 5.24 -11.62 -3.68
N ALA A 48 3.91 -11.62 -3.67
CA ALA A 48 3.09 -10.53 -4.22
C ALA A 48 2.25 -9.83 -3.13
N PRO A 49 2.73 -8.70 -2.55
CA PRO A 49 2.10 -8.06 -1.39
C PRO A 49 0.66 -7.56 -1.60
N LEU A 50 0.24 -7.36 -2.86
CA LEU A 50 -1.09 -6.85 -3.20
C LEU A 50 -2.15 -7.96 -3.33
N ARG A 51 -1.76 -9.23 -3.34
CA ARG A 51 -2.72 -10.35 -3.40
C ARG A 51 -3.63 -10.37 -2.17
N ARG A 52 -4.84 -10.93 -2.29
CA ARG A 52 -5.79 -11.02 -1.17
C ARG A 52 -5.34 -11.96 -0.06
N ASP A 53 -4.63 -13.03 -0.43
CA ASP A 53 -4.10 -14.07 0.45
C ASP A 53 -2.70 -13.75 1.01
N ARG A 54 -2.23 -12.50 0.89
CA ARG A 54 -0.87 -12.05 1.28
C ARG A 54 -0.42 -12.54 2.66
N ARG A 55 -1.31 -12.52 3.66
CA ARG A 55 -0.99 -12.98 5.02
C ARG A 55 -0.75 -14.48 5.06
N ALA A 56 -1.63 -15.27 4.43
CA ALA A 56 -1.47 -16.72 4.36
C ALA A 56 -0.22 -17.12 3.57
N GLU A 57 0.08 -16.40 2.48
CA GLU A 57 1.29 -16.60 1.68
C GLU A 57 2.56 -16.27 2.50
N LEU A 58 2.55 -15.19 3.30
CA LEU A 58 3.67 -14.83 4.18
C LEU A 58 3.98 -15.90 5.23
N GLU A 59 2.95 -16.57 5.77
CA GLU A 59 3.12 -17.64 6.75
C GLU A 59 3.88 -18.85 6.16
N GLN A 60 3.61 -19.14 4.89
CA GLN A 60 4.19 -20.26 4.16
C GLN A 60 5.52 -19.91 3.48
N LEU A 61 5.87 -18.62 3.43
CA LEU A 61 7.02 -18.12 2.70
C LEU A 61 8.33 -18.69 3.28
N ARG A 62 9.25 -19.01 2.38
CA ARG A 62 10.60 -19.50 2.66
C ARG A 62 11.62 -18.61 1.97
N THR A 63 12.80 -18.49 2.56
CA THR A 63 13.96 -17.84 1.94
C THR A 63 14.42 -18.64 0.72
N GLY A 64 15.27 -18.05 -0.13
CA GLY A 64 15.74 -18.72 -1.34
C GLY A 64 16.58 -19.98 -1.08
N ASP A 65 17.11 -20.17 0.13
CA ASP A 65 17.77 -21.39 0.60
C ASP A 65 16.81 -22.38 1.30
N GLY A 66 15.50 -22.16 1.20
CA GLY A 66 14.46 -23.08 1.68
C GLY A 66 14.14 -22.98 3.16
N ARG A 67 14.76 -22.06 3.90
CA ARG A 67 14.55 -21.90 5.35
C ARG A 67 13.31 -21.04 5.65
N PRO A 68 12.72 -21.17 6.84
CA PRO A 68 11.72 -20.22 7.31
C PRO A 68 12.29 -18.80 7.37
N LEU A 69 11.44 -17.80 7.12
CA LEU A 69 11.83 -16.39 7.31
C LEU A 69 12.27 -16.14 8.76
N PRO A 70 13.35 -15.36 8.98
CA PRO A 70 13.75 -14.95 10.32
C PRO A 70 12.58 -14.26 11.06
N PRO A 71 12.31 -14.60 12.34
CA PRO A 71 11.14 -14.08 13.05
C PRO A 71 11.07 -12.56 13.14
N HIS A 72 12.22 -11.89 13.27
CA HIS A 72 12.29 -10.42 13.30
C HIS A 72 11.89 -9.80 11.96
N LEU A 73 12.33 -10.40 10.85
CA LEU A 73 12.00 -9.97 9.49
C LEU A 73 10.52 -10.17 9.21
N LYS A 74 9.98 -11.33 9.59
CA LYS A 74 8.54 -11.62 9.46
C LYS A 74 7.70 -10.59 10.22
N ARG A 75 8.04 -10.26 11.48
CA ARG A 75 7.36 -9.21 12.25
C ARG A 75 7.45 -7.83 11.61
N GLN A 76 8.56 -7.53 10.92
CA GLN A 76 8.70 -6.28 10.19
C GLN A 76 7.77 -6.26 8.97
N ILE A 77 7.73 -7.33 8.18
CA ILE A 77 6.87 -7.45 7.01
C ILE A 77 5.39 -7.41 7.41
N VAL A 78 5.00 -8.06 8.51
CA VAL A 78 3.63 -7.98 9.04
C VAL A 78 3.21 -6.53 9.28
N ARG A 79 4.06 -5.71 9.90
CA ARG A 79 3.79 -4.28 10.12
C ARG A 79 3.66 -3.47 8.82
N GLU A 80 4.44 -3.83 7.79
CA GLU A 80 4.27 -3.23 6.47
C GLU A 80 2.93 -3.63 5.83
N ILE A 81 2.51 -4.89 6.01
CA ILE A 81 1.21 -5.39 5.53
C ILE A 81 0.06 -4.70 6.23
N ASP A 82 0.13 -4.52 7.56
CA ASP A 82 -0.90 -3.79 8.33
C ASP A 82 -1.11 -2.38 7.75
N ARG A 83 -0.02 -1.65 7.47
CA ARG A 83 -0.07 -0.32 6.85
C ARG A 83 -0.58 -0.36 5.41
N LEU A 84 -0.18 -1.37 4.63
CA LEU A 84 -0.65 -1.55 3.27
C LEU A 84 -2.17 -1.77 3.23
N GLU A 85 -2.70 -2.60 4.12
CA GLU A 85 -4.13 -2.88 4.22
C GLU A 85 -4.93 -1.61 4.51
N LEU A 86 -4.48 -0.80 5.49
CA LEU A 86 -5.11 0.49 5.78
C LEU A 86 -5.12 1.42 4.56
N LEU A 87 -3.99 1.54 3.84
CA LEU A 87 -3.91 2.36 2.63
C LEU A 87 -4.83 1.86 1.52
N LEU A 88 -4.99 0.55 1.37
CA LEU A 88 -5.89 -0.01 0.37
C LEU A 88 -7.36 0.33 0.66
N GLU A 89 -7.77 0.31 1.94
CA GLU A 89 -9.10 0.75 2.35
C GLU A 89 -9.30 2.25 2.11
N HIS A 90 -8.32 3.10 2.43
CA HIS A 90 -8.41 4.53 2.15
C HIS A 90 -8.51 4.83 0.64
N ILE A 91 -7.67 4.18 -0.18
CA ILE A 91 -7.73 4.31 -1.65
C ILE A 91 -9.10 3.90 -2.17
N LYS A 92 -9.70 2.84 -1.60
CA LYS A 92 -11.03 2.40 -1.99
C LYS A 92 -12.07 3.48 -1.70
N VAL A 93 -12.03 4.11 -0.52
CA VAL A 93 -12.95 5.19 -0.14
C VAL A 93 -12.79 6.42 -1.06
N VAL A 94 -11.57 6.83 -1.38
CA VAL A 94 -11.31 8.04 -2.19
C VAL A 94 -11.65 7.85 -3.68
N LYS A 95 -11.62 6.61 -4.18
CA LYS A 95 -11.98 6.29 -5.57
C LYS A 95 -13.49 6.21 -5.83
N VAL A 96 -14.32 6.22 -4.78
CA VAL A 96 -15.78 6.11 -4.87
C VAL A 96 -16.39 7.34 -5.52
#